data_AF-A0A941UN11-F1
#
_entry.id   AF-A0A941UN11-F1
#
_cell.length_a   1.000
_cell.length_b   1.000
_cell.length_c   1.000
_cell.angle_alpha   90.00
_cell.angle_beta   90.00
_cell.angle_gamma   90.00
#
_symmetry.space_group_name_H-M   'P 1'
#
loop_
_entity.id
_entity.type
_entity.pdbx_description
1 polymer ?
#
loop_
_entity_poly.entity_id
_entity_poly.type
_entity_poly.pdbx_seq_one_letter_code
_entity_poly.pdbx_strand_id
1 'polypeptide(L)'
;GFSRHWLEDILRGELGFAGAVFSDDLSMEGAKVAGGHLDAALAALNAGCDMVLLCNQSIDGGGPIDRLLEGLRSAVQQGRWQPRPDSERRRLELLPQSAPLAWDELMHASAYQHALERLP
;
A
#
# COMPACT_ATOMS: atom_id res chain seq x y z
N GLY A 1 -0.59 9.51 12.84
CA GLY A 1 0.21 8.46 13.51
C GLY A 1 -0.46 7.10 13.32
N PHE A 2 0.32 6.07 13.06
CA PHE A 2 -0.17 4.71 12.74
C PHE A 2 -0.59 3.96 14.01
N SER A 3 -1.73 3.26 13.99
CA SER A 3 -2.33 2.63 15.18
C SER A 3 -2.60 1.15 14.97
N ARG A 4 -1.95 0.32 15.80
CA ARG A 4 -2.20 -1.13 15.84
C ARG A 4 -3.63 -1.46 16.26
N HIS A 5 -4.20 -0.68 17.19
CA HIS A 5 -5.57 -0.89 17.65
C HIS A 5 -6.58 -0.78 16.51
N TRP A 6 -6.46 0.24 15.66
CA TRP A 6 -7.35 0.41 14.52
C TRP A 6 -7.17 -0.67 13.46
N LEU A 7 -5.93 -1.05 13.15
CA LEU A 7 -5.65 -1.98 12.06
C LEU A 7 -5.84 -3.44 12.44
N GLU A 8 -5.35 -3.86 13.61
CA GLU A 8 -5.39 -5.27 14.01
C GLU A 8 -6.64 -5.58 14.85
N ASP A 9 -6.97 -4.76 15.87
CA ASP A 9 -8.10 -5.07 16.76
C ASP A 9 -9.44 -4.77 16.08
N ILE A 10 -9.59 -3.58 15.50
CA ILE A 10 -10.87 -3.14 14.91
C ILE A 10 -11.02 -3.65 13.48
N LEU A 11 -10.11 -3.26 12.56
CA LEU A 11 -10.28 -3.57 11.14
C LEU A 11 -10.17 -5.06 10.84
N ARG A 12 -9.13 -5.74 11.36
CA ARG A 12 -8.96 -7.18 11.15
C ARG A 12 -9.75 -8.03 12.14
N GLY A 13 -9.82 -7.62 13.41
CA GLY A 13 -10.53 -8.34 14.46
C GLY A 13 -12.05 -8.18 14.37
N GLU A 14 -12.57 -7.00 14.69
CA GLU A 14 -14.01 -6.74 14.76
C GLU A 14 -14.71 -6.76 13.39
N LEU A 15 -14.11 -6.11 12.38
CA LEU A 15 -14.70 -5.98 11.04
C LEU A 15 -14.36 -7.16 10.13
N GLY A 16 -13.41 -8.02 10.52
CA GLY A 16 -13.01 -9.19 9.75
C GLY A 16 -12.39 -8.88 8.38
N PHE A 17 -11.81 -7.68 8.19
CA PHE A 17 -11.24 -7.29 6.90
C PHE A 17 -10.00 -8.12 6.57
N ALA A 18 -10.13 -8.97 5.55
CA ALA A 18 -9.08 -9.88 5.10
C ALA A 18 -8.23 -9.34 3.93
N GLY A 19 -8.56 -8.16 3.40
CA GLY A 19 -7.85 -7.55 2.28
C GLY A 19 -6.53 -6.88 2.68
N ALA A 20 -5.82 -6.36 1.68
CA ALA A 20 -4.60 -5.59 1.87
C ALA A 20 -4.88 -4.18 2.42
N VAL A 21 -4.01 -3.72 3.31
CA VAL A 21 -4.06 -2.37 3.90
C VAL A 21 -2.84 -1.57 3.42
N PHE A 22 -3.08 -0.37 2.91
CA PHE A 22 -2.03 0.54 2.45
C PHE A 22 -1.93 1.70 3.45
N SER A 23 -0.71 2.16 3.72
CA SER A 23 -0.57 3.48 4.34
C SER A 23 -1.02 4.54 3.35
N ASP A 24 -1.47 5.69 3.87
CA ASP A 24 -1.46 6.92 3.11
C ASP A 24 -0.01 7.38 2.86
N ASP A 25 0.17 8.44 2.07
CA ASP A 25 1.49 8.96 1.71
C ASP A 25 2.31 9.37 2.94
N LEU A 26 3.46 8.72 3.11
CA LEU A 26 4.42 8.97 4.18
C LEU A 26 5.10 10.35 4.05
N SER A 27 4.98 11.01 2.88
CA SER A 27 5.52 12.35 2.66
C SER A 27 4.65 13.46 3.28
N MET A 28 3.38 13.14 3.62
CA MET A 28 2.44 14.11 4.19
C MET A 28 2.86 14.55 5.60
N GLU A 29 2.57 15.81 5.94
CA GLU A 29 2.93 16.43 7.23
C GLU A 29 2.49 15.59 8.45
N GLY A 30 1.38 14.85 8.34
CA GLY A 30 0.86 13.97 9.39
C GLY A 30 1.72 12.72 9.68
N ALA A 31 2.59 12.32 8.76
CA ALA A 31 3.54 11.21 8.91
C ALA A 31 4.89 11.66 9.50
N LYS A 32 5.24 12.96 9.40
CA LYS A 32 6.48 13.54 9.95
C LYS A 32 6.58 13.47 11.48
N VAL A 33 5.45 13.25 12.17
CA VAL A 33 5.41 13.07 13.63
C VAL A 33 6.23 11.83 14.07
N ALA A 34 6.46 10.86 13.18
CA ALA A 34 7.24 9.66 13.45
C ALA A 34 8.76 9.83 13.28
N GLY A 35 9.25 10.99 12.85
CA GLY A 35 10.66 11.21 12.53
C GLY A 35 10.89 11.24 11.01
N GLY A 36 11.76 10.36 10.50
CA GLY A 36 12.06 10.25 9.06
C GLY A 36 11.15 9.29 8.30
N HIS A 37 11.28 9.23 6.96
CA HIS A 37 10.49 8.31 6.12
C HIS A 37 10.61 6.83 6.56
N LEU A 38 11.79 6.41 7.01
CA LEU A 38 12.01 5.04 7.49
C LEU A 38 11.21 4.77 8.77
N ASP A 39 11.21 5.70 9.74
CA ASP A 39 10.49 5.51 10.99
C ASP A 39 8.98 5.51 10.77
N ALA A 40 8.49 6.39 9.89
CA ALA A 40 7.09 6.38 9.47
C ALA A 40 6.69 5.07 8.79
N ALA A 41 7.53 4.55 7.89
CA ALA A 41 7.31 3.27 7.23
C ALA A 41 7.28 2.10 8.22
N LEU A 42 8.26 2.04 9.13
CA LEU A 42 8.31 0.99 10.15
C LEU A 42 7.12 1.07 11.10
N ALA A 43 6.69 2.27 11.49
CA ALA A 43 5.51 2.46 12.33
C ALA A 43 4.24 1.97 11.62
N ALA A 44 4.06 2.28 10.33
CA ALA A 44 2.92 1.82 9.53
C ALA A 44 2.90 0.29 9.38
N LEU A 45 4.03 -0.30 8.98
CA LEU A 45 4.18 -1.73 8.78
C LEU A 45 3.97 -2.51 10.08
N ASN A 46 4.57 -2.05 11.20
CA ASN A 46 4.38 -2.69 12.50
C ASN A 46 2.98 -2.49 13.08
N ALA A 47 2.29 -1.40 12.71
CA ALA A 47 0.90 -1.18 13.10
C ALA A 47 -0.07 -2.14 12.39
N GLY A 48 0.28 -2.65 11.20
CA GLY A 48 -0.53 -3.63 10.50
C GLY A 48 -0.75 -3.37 9.01
N CYS A 49 -0.17 -2.29 8.46
CA CYS A 49 -0.18 -2.04 7.02
C CYS A 49 0.56 -3.15 6.28
N ASP A 50 0.07 -3.47 5.09
CA ASP A 50 0.68 -4.45 4.19
C ASP A 50 1.65 -3.80 3.21
N MET A 51 1.38 -2.56 2.81
CA MET A 51 2.23 -1.75 1.97
C MET A 51 2.28 -0.31 2.49
N VAL A 52 3.42 0.35 2.28
CA VAL A 52 3.59 1.78 2.56
C VAL A 52 3.82 2.57 1.28
N LEU A 53 3.30 3.79 1.24
CA LEU A 53 3.39 4.66 0.08
C LEU A 53 4.32 5.84 0.37
N LEU A 54 5.35 6.04 -0.46
CA LEU A 54 6.17 7.23 -0.48
C LEU A 54 6.01 7.91 -1.85
N CYS A 55 5.05 8.80 -1.94
CA CYS A 55 4.63 9.37 -3.23
C CYS A 55 5.52 10.55 -3.63
N ASN A 56 5.65 10.76 -4.95
CA ASN A 56 6.39 11.90 -5.53
C ASN A 56 7.88 11.99 -5.15
N GLN A 57 8.44 10.94 -4.56
CA GLN A 57 9.87 10.89 -4.17
C GLN A 57 10.73 10.10 -5.17
N SER A 58 10.16 9.67 -6.29
CA SER A 58 10.87 9.04 -7.41
C SER A 58 11.49 10.06 -8.38
N ILE A 59 11.24 11.36 -8.15
CA ILE A 59 11.81 12.46 -8.93
C ILE A 59 13.31 12.59 -8.67
N ASP A 60 14.01 13.24 -9.59
CA ASP A 60 15.44 13.57 -9.48
C ASP A 60 16.33 12.36 -9.12
N GLY A 61 16.06 11.23 -9.76
CA GLY A 61 16.83 9.99 -9.60
C GLY A 61 16.39 9.12 -8.43
N GLY A 62 15.32 9.46 -7.71
CA GLY A 62 14.66 8.54 -6.77
C GLY A 62 15.43 8.25 -5.48
N GLY A 63 16.46 9.03 -5.17
CA GLY A 63 17.32 8.81 -4.00
C GLY A 63 16.60 8.65 -2.65
N PRO A 64 15.48 9.36 -2.35
CA PRO A 64 14.74 9.10 -1.13
C PRO A 64 14.07 7.72 -1.07
N ILE A 65 13.60 7.18 -2.21
CA ILE A 65 13.05 5.83 -2.30
C ILE A 65 14.16 4.80 -2.06
N ASP A 66 15.31 4.98 -2.69
CA ASP A 66 16.44 4.06 -2.51
C ASP A 66 16.90 3.99 -1.05
N ARG A 67 17.00 5.14 -0.38
CA ARG A 67 17.32 5.20 1.06
C ARG A 67 16.27 4.51 1.91
N LEU A 68 14.98 4.66 1.57
CA LEU A 68 13.91 3.97 2.28
C LEU A 68 14.01 2.45 2.09
N LEU A 69 14.23 1.97 0.86
CA LEU A 69 14.38 0.56 0.56
C LEU A 69 15.58 -0.06 1.27
N GLU A 70 16.73 0.63 1.29
CA GLU A 70 17.92 0.18 2.02
C GLU A 70 17.67 0.16 3.53
N GLY A 71 17.03 1.21 4.06
CA GLY A 71 16.63 1.28 5.46
C GLY A 71 15.71 0.13 5.89
N LEU A 72 14.73 -0.23 5.04
CA LEU A 72 13.83 -1.36 5.29
C LEU A 72 14.56 -2.70 5.26
N ARG A 73 15.51 -2.92 4.33
CA ARG A 73 16.35 -4.14 4.33
C ARG A 73 17.15 -4.25 5.61
N SER A 74 17.78 -3.16 6.04
CA SER A 74 18.54 -3.12 7.29
C SER A 74 17.64 -3.39 8.50
N ALA A 75 16.43 -2.83 8.52
CA ALA A 75 15.46 -3.06 9.59
C ALA A 75 15.02 -4.54 9.69
N VAL A 76 14.87 -5.25 8.55
CA VAL A 76 14.62 -6.70 8.54
C VAL A 76 15.81 -7.45 9.13
N GLN A 77 17.03 -7.16 8.69
CA GLN A 77 18.25 -7.81 9.18
C GLN A 77 18.46 -7.60 10.69
N GLN A 78 18.07 -6.43 11.20
CA GLN A 78 18.16 -6.06 12.62
C GLN A 78 16.95 -6.54 13.44
N GLY A 79 15.94 -7.15 12.82
CA GLY A 79 14.72 -7.61 13.51
C GLY A 79 13.79 -6.49 13.98
N ARG A 80 13.95 -5.25 13.50
CA ARG A 80 13.07 -4.10 13.80
C ARG A 80 11.70 -4.21 13.12
N TRP A 81 11.61 -5.00 12.06
CA TRP A 81 10.38 -5.35 11.36
C TRP A 81 10.52 -6.76 10.77
N GLN A 82 9.41 -7.50 10.72
CA GLN A 82 9.36 -8.84 10.15
C GLN A 82 8.25 -8.89 9.08
N PRO A 83 8.58 -9.29 7.83
CA PRO A 83 7.58 -9.53 6.80
C PRO A 83 6.61 -10.63 7.24
N ARG A 84 5.31 -10.40 7.04
CA ARG A 84 4.26 -11.36 7.38
C ARG A 84 3.79 -12.09 6.11
N PRO A 85 3.75 -13.44 6.06
CA PRO A 85 3.27 -14.19 4.89
C PRO A 85 1.85 -13.80 4.45
N ASP A 86 0.96 -13.54 5.40
CA ASP A 86 -0.40 -13.07 5.08
C ASP A 86 -0.40 -11.71 4.40
N SER A 87 0.56 -10.85 4.73
CA SER A 87 0.71 -9.55 4.07
C SER A 87 1.09 -9.73 2.60
N GLU A 88 2.05 -10.61 2.31
CA GLU A 88 2.43 -10.97 0.94
C GLU A 88 1.23 -11.50 0.16
N ARG A 89 0.50 -12.46 0.73
CA ARG A 89 -0.67 -13.06 0.11
C ARG A 89 -1.72 -12.02 -0.26
N ARG A 90 -2.08 -11.13 0.68
CA ARG A 90 -3.08 -10.08 0.44
C ARG A 90 -2.66 -9.11 -0.66
N ARG A 91 -1.37 -8.81 -0.78
CA ARG A 91 -0.86 -7.94 -1.87
C ARG A 91 -0.89 -8.63 -3.22
N LEU A 92 -0.62 -9.93 -3.28
CA LEU A 92 -0.76 -10.70 -4.51
C LEU A 92 -2.23 -10.88 -4.93
N GLU A 93 -3.14 -11.02 -3.96
CA GLU A 93 -4.59 -11.11 -4.21
C GLU A 93 -5.17 -9.83 -4.84
N LEU A 94 -4.50 -8.68 -4.72
CA LEU A 94 -4.89 -7.44 -5.40
C LEU A 94 -4.53 -7.39 -6.88
N LEU A 95 -3.63 -8.27 -7.34
CA LEU A 95 -3.23 -8.25 -8.74
C LEU A 95 -4.38 -8.74 -9.63
N PRO A 96 -4.59 -8.10 -10.80
CA PRO A 96 -5.62 -8.55 -11.73
C PRO A 96 -5.36 -9.99 -12.16
N GLN A 97 -6.41 -10.81 -12.15
CA GLN A 97 -6.33 -12.23 -12.52
C GLN A 97 -6.49 -12.49 -14.03
N SER A 98 -6.86 -11.46 -14.79
CA SER A 98 -7.03 -11.50 -16.24
C SER A 98 -6.29 -10.36 -16.90
N ALA A 99 -5.88 -10.56 -18.15
CA ALA A 99 -5.38 -9.46 -18.97
C ALA A 99 -6.47 -8.39 -19.14
N PRO A 100 -6.11 -7.10 -19.15
CA PRO A 100 -7.05 -6.05 -19.51
C PRO A 100 -7.42 -6.15 -20.99
N LEU A 101 -8.62 -5.69 -21.34
CA LEU A 101 -8.98 -5.47 -22.74
C LEU A 101 -8.10 -4.37 -23.33
N ALA A 102 -7.72 -4.52 -24.59
CA ALA A 102 -7.13 -3.42 -25.34
C ALA A 102 -8.15 -2.28 -25.49
N TRP A 103 -7.68 -1.05 -25.70
CA TRP A 103 -8.55 0.12 -25.81
C TRP A 103 -9.65 -0.07 -26.86
N ASP A 104 -9.30 -0.53 -28.07
CA ASP A 104 -10.26 -0.74 -29.14
C ASP A 104 -11.29 -1.81 -28.79
N GLU A 105 -10.90 -2.88 -28.11
CA GLU A 105 -11.81 -3.93 -27.67
C GLU A 105 -12.75 -3.44 -26.55
N LEU A 106 -12.22 -2.69 -25.58
CA LEU A 106 -12.99 -2.07 -24.51
C LEU A 106 -14.05 -1.13 -25.06
N MET A 107 -13.72 -0.32 -26.07
CA MET A 107 -14.65 0.60 -26.72
C MET A 107 -15.79 -0.12 -27.44
N HIS A 108 -15.69 -1.41 -27.74
CA HIS A 108 -16.80 -2.20 -28.32
C HIS A 108 -17.45 -3.15 -27.31
N ALA A 109 -16.93 -3.24 -26.07
CA ALA A 109 -17.46 -4.13 -25.06
C ALA A 109 -18.86 -3.66 -24.61
N SER A 110 -19.84 -4.57 -24.66
CA SER A 110 -21.24 -4.27 -24.31
C SER A 110 -21.38 -3.74 -22.88
N ALA A 111 -20.64 -4.32 -21.93
CA ALA A 111 -20.62 -3.87 -20.55
C ALA A 111 -20.09 -2.43 -20.40
N TYR A 112 -19.08 -2.06 -21.19
CA TYR A 112 -18.52 -0.70 -21.17
C TYR A 112 -19.47 0.31 -21.81
N GLN A 113 -20.04 0.00 -22.97
CA GLN A 113 -21.03 0.85 -23.65
C GLN A 113 -22.27 1.09 -22.79
N HIS A 114 -22.80 0.03 -22.15
CA HIS A 114 -23.93 0.14 -21.23
C HIS A 114 -23.61 0.99 -19.99
N ALA A 115 -22.39 0.93 -19.48
CA ALA A 115 -21.96 1.80 -18.38
C ALA A 115 -21.85 3.27 -18.83
N LEU A 116 -21.32 3.51 -20.04
CA LEU A 116 -21.16 4.84 -20.63
C LEU A 116 -22.52 5.54 -20.83
N GLU A 117 -23.54 4.81 -21.31
CA GLU A 117 -24.91 5.34 -21.48
C GLU A 117 -25.58 5.78 -20.17
N ARG A 118 -25.07 5.32 -19.02
CA ARG A 118 -25.60 5.65 -17.68
C ARG A 118 -24.84 6.78 -16.99
N LEU A 119 -23.76 7.28 -17.59
CA LEU A 119 -23.05 8.44 -17.05
C LEU A 119 -23.89 9.72 -17.31
N PRO A 120 -24.06 10.59 -16.29
CA PRO A 120 -24.83 11.83 -16.41
C PRO A 120 -24.15 12.88 -17.29
#